data_AF-A0A950NLB7-F1
#
_entry.id   AF-A0A950NLB7-F1
#
_cell.length_a   1.000
_cell.length_b   1.000
_cell.length_c   1.000
_cell.angle_alpha   90.00
_cell.angle_beta   90.00
_cell.angle_gamma   90.00
#
_symmetry.space_group_name_H-M   'P 1'
#
loop_
_entity.id
_entity.type
_entity.pdbx_description
1 polymer ?
#
loop_
_entity_poly.entity_id
_entity_poly.type
_entity_poly.pdbx_seq_one_letter_code
_entity_poly.pdbx_strand_id
1 'polypeptide(L)'
;MSEPTFQTMRLARGKHSSPRHGACVMELASMLAGEAFTDRPKSVSPLIAAFMRGYNDLLDDLRRQDLIAYAAKVVGTSGSEAVELARAERLLDWADRCWGQRSKPRILGGLRHHWGRHAPPTDPENAGTYAIRSIHNSGWRLHEQALALIDELIAMGTQRGGSGPSGSAPRPATSRERERVPVCV
;
A
#
# COMPACT_ATOMS: atom_id res chain seq x y z
N MET A 1 -3.65 -34.03 -14.67
CA MET A 1 -3.16 -32.79 -14.04
C MET A 1 -3.13 -31.75 -15.15
N SER A 2 -3.92 -30.69 -15.09
CA SER A 2 -3.94 -29.66 -16.13
C SER A 2 -2.60 -28.93 -16.17
N GLU A 3 -2.03 -28.74 -17.36
CA GLU A 3 -0.85 -27.89 -17.52
C GLU A 3 -1.20 -26.46 -17.09
N PRO A 4 -0.36 -25.82 -16.25
CA PRO A 4 -0.51 -24.41 -15.96
C PRO A 4 -0.22 -23.60 -17.22
N THR A 5 -1.23 -22.88 -17.72
CA THR A 5 -1.03 -21.88 -18.78
C THR A 5 -0.46 -20.62 -18.13
N PHE A 6 0.84 -20.39 -18.28
CA PHE A 6 1.47 -19.17 -17.76
C PHE A 6 1.29 -18.04 -18.77
N GLN A 7 0.64 -16.95 -18.35
CA GLN A 7 0.58 -15.72 -19.14
C GLN A 7 1.53 -14.70 -18.52
N THR A 8 2.52 -14.23 -19.29
CA THR A 8 3.39 -13.14 -18.85
C THR A 8 2.55 -11.87 -18.74
N MET A 9 2.25 -11.47 -17.50
CA MET A 9 1.54 -10.23 -17.22
C MET A 9 2.46 -9.04 -17.47
N ARG A 10 1.98 -8.09 -18.28
CA ARG A 10 2.65 -6.80 -18.50
C ARG A 10 1.71 -5.69 -18.03
N LEU A 11 2.24 -4.76 -17.24
CA LEU A 11 1.46 -3.64 -16.74
C LEU A 11 1.22 -2.60 -17.84
N ALA A 12 -0.01 -2.14 -17.93
CA ALA A 12 -0.47 -1.14 -18.89
C ALA A 12 -1.07 0.08 -18.16
N ARG A 13 -1.14 1.20 -18.88
CA ARG A 13 -1.75 2.44 -18.37
C ARG A 13 -3.28 2.34 -18.44
N GLY A 14 -3.95 2.93 -17.46
CA GLY A 14 -5.39 3.09 -17.43
C GLY A 14 -6.12 1.90 -16.81
N LYS A 15 -7.45 1.95 -16.92
CA LYS A 15 -8.37 0.94 -16.38
C LYS A 15 -8.76 -0.05 -17.48
N HIS A 16 -8.82 -1.33 -17.13
CA HIS A 16 -9.11 -2.42 -18.05
C HIS A 16 -10.42 -3.11 -17.66
N SER A 17 -11.10 -3.69 -18.64
CA SER A 17 -12.35 -4.43 -18.40
C SER A 17 -12.09 -5.90 -18.01
N SER A 18 -10.92 -6.44 -18.36
CA SER A 18 -10.51 -7.79 -18.00
C SER A 18 -8.99 -7.97 -18.15
N PRO A 19 -8.40 -9.00 -17.51
CA PRO A 19 -6.97 -9.31 -17.60
C PRO A 19 -6.45 -9.53 -19.04
N ARG A 20 -7.35 -9.89 -19.97
CA ARG A 20 -7.01 -10.12 -21.38
C ARG A 20 -6.61 -8.84 -22.12
N HIS A 21 -7.03 -7.68 -21.61
CA HIS A 21 -6.73 -6.37 -22.21
C HIS A 21 -5.51 -5.69 -21.56
N GLY A 22 -4.81 -6.39 -20.66
CA GLY A 22 -3.80 -5.82 -19.78
C GLY A 22 -4.34 -5.59 -18.37
N ALA A 23 -3.47 -5.09 -17.51
CA ALA A 23 -3.80 -4.72 -16.14
C ALA A 23 -2.94 -3.54 -15.69
N CYS A 24 -3.49 -2.63 -14.90
CA CYS A 24 -2.70 -1.76 -14.05
C CYS A 24 -2.22 -2.53 -12.81
N VAL A 25 -1.29 -1.95 -12.06
CA VAL A 25 -0.75 -2.58 -10.84
C VAL A 25 -1.83 -2.95 -9.80
N MET A 26 -2.90 -2.16 -9.65
CA MET A 26 -3.96 -2.45 -8.68
C MET A 26 -4.93 -3.54 -9.16
N GLU A 27 -5.17 -3.61 -10.47
CA GLU A 27 -5.91 -4.71 -11.08
C GLU A 27 -5.17 -6.03 -10.90
N LEU A 28 -3.84 -6.05 -11.11
CA LEU A 28 -3.02 -7.21 -10.80
C LEU A 28 -3.07 -7.57 -9.31
N ALA A 29 -2.98 -6.58 -8.41
CA ALA A 29 -3.09 -6.82 -6.97
C ALA A 29 -4.46 -7.45 -6.59
N SER A 30 -5.56 -7.00 -7.19
CA SER A 30 -6.89 -7.59 -6.97
C SER A 30 -6.94 -9.06 -7.37
N MET A 31 -6.31 -9.43 -8.49
CA MET A 31 -6.23 -10.82 -8.94
C MET A 31 -5.41 -11.68 -7.98
N LEU A 32 -4.27 -11.16 -7.51
CA LEU A 32 -3.40 -11.87 -6.56
C LEU A 32 -4.09 -12.07 -5.20
N ALA A 33 -4.98 -11.14 -4.81
CA ALA A 33 -5.80 -11.26 -3.62
C ALA A 33 -7.03 -12.19 -3.79
N GLY A 34 -7.28 -12.71 -4.99
CA GLY A 34 -8.48 -13.51 -5.30
C GLY A 34 -9.77 -12.69 -5.34
N GLU A 35 -9.67 -11.37 -5.51
CA GLU A 35 -10.81 -10.47 -5.63
C GLU A 35 -11.31 -10.37 -7.09
N ALA A 36 -12.49 -9.76 -7.26
CA ALA A 36 -12.95 -9.38 -8.59
C ALA A 36 -11.94 -8.42 -9.24
N PHE A 37 -11.75 -8.53 -10.56
CA PHE A 37 -10.81 -7.68 -11.31
C PHE A 37 -11.19 -6.20 -11.17
N THR A 38 -10.41 -5.44 -10.41
CA THR A 38 -10.69 -4.04 -10.08
C THR A 38 -9.42 -3.27 -9.77
N ASP A 39 -9.42 -1.98 -10.07
CA ASP A 39 -8.35 -1.05 -9.70
C ASP A 39 -8.48 -0.54 -8.25
N ARG A 40 -9.54 -0.94 -7.54
CA ARG A 40 -9.85 -0.59 -6.14
C ARG A 40 -10.04 -1.84 -5.26
N PRO A 41 -9.01 -2.68 -5.09
CA PRO A 41 -9.13 -3.88 -4.26
C PRO A 41 -9.34 -3.54 -2.78
N LYS A 42 -10.15 -4.35 -2.08
CA LYS A 42 -10.46 -4.19 -0.65
C LYS A 42 -9.31 -4.63 0.25
N SER A 43 -8.48 -5.57 -0.22
CA SER A 43 -7.29 -6.06 0.49
C SER A 43 -6.15 -5.06 0.55
N VAL A 44 -6.21 -3.96 -0.22
CA VAL A 44 -5.17 -2.94 -0.28
C VAL A 44 -5.64 -1.67 0.43
N SER A 45 -4.72 -0.94 1.07
CA SER A 45 -4.99 0.40 1.59
C SER A 45 -5.56 1.30 0.48
N PRO A 46 -6.70 1.99 0.70
CA PRO A 46 -7.29 2.86 -0.31
C PRO A 46 -6.34 3.99 -0.72
N LEU A 47 -5.50 4.49 0.21
CA LEU A 47 -4.51 5.52 -0.08
C LEU A 47 -3.37 4.99 -0.95
N ILE A 48 -2.81 3.82 -0.62
CA ILE A 48 -1.78 3.17 -1.44
C ILE A 48 -2.34 2.91 -2.84
N ALA A 49 -3.58 2.39 -2.92
CA ALA A 49 -4.22 2.11 -4.19
C ALA A 49 -4.41 3.38 -5.04
N ALA A 50 -4.88 4.48 -4.45
CA ALA A 50 -5.03 5.76 -5.15
C ALA A 50 -3.71 6.29 -5.69
N PHE A 51 -2.67 6.31 -4.87
CA PHE A 51 -1.34 6.74 -5.29
C PHE A 51 -0.79 5.85 -6.41
N MET A 52 -0.85 4.53 -6.24
CA MET A 52 -0.27 3.58 -7.20
C MET A 52 -1.01 3.54 -8.55
N ARG A 53 -2.33 3.76 -8.59
CA ARG A 53 -3.06 3.94 -9.86
C ARG A 53 -2.51 5.12 -10.65
N GLY A 54 -2.43 6.29 -10.02
CA GLY A 54 -1.91 7.48 -10.69
C GLY A 54 -0.43 7.35 -11.03
N TYR A 55 0.35 6.65 -10.20
CA TYR A 55 1.77 6.42 -10.46
C TYR A 55 2.00 5.47 -11.64
N ASN A 56 1.25 4.36 -11.70
CA ASN A 56 1.23 3.45 -12.84
C ASN A 56 0.99 4.17 -14.17
N ASP A 57 0.03 5.09 -14.18
CA ASP A 57 -0.33 5.83 -15.37
C ASP A 57 0.72 6.88 -15.74
N LEU A 58 1.39 7.47 -14.75
CA LEU A 58 2.45 8.46 -14.96
C LEU A 58 3.73 7.86 -15.53
N LEU A 59 4.03 6.59 -15.22
CA LEU A 59 5.27 5.93 -15.66
C LEU A 59 5.26 5.60 -17.16
N ASP A 60 6.45 5.65 -17.75
CA ASP A 60 6.69 5.04 -19.06
C ASP A 60 6.60 3.50 -18.98
N ASP A 61 6.59 2.91 -20.16
CA ASP A 61 6.37 1.49 -20.38
C ASP A 61 7.43 0.55 -19.79
N LEU A 62 8.66 1.05 -19.58
CA LEU A 62 9.74 0.27 -19.01
C LEU A 62 9.63 0.28 -17.48
N ARG A 63 9.60 1.46 -16.88
CA ARG A 63 9.56 1.61 -15.41
C ARG A 63 8.24 1.17 -14.79
N ARG A 64 7.15 1.21 -15.55
CA ARG A 64 5.87 0.64 -15.07
C ARG A 64 6.01 -0.83 -14.69
N GLN A 65 6.91 -1.58 -15.32
CA GLN A 65 7.09 -3.00 -15.01
C GLN A 65 7.74 -3.24 -13.64
N ASP A 66 8.47 -2.27 -13.09
CA ASP A 66 9.02 -2.35 -11.73
C ASP A 66 7.90 -2.49 -10.67
N LEU A 67 6.69 -2.02 -11.00
CA LEU A 67 5.51 -2.11 -10.13
C LEU A 67 4.93 -3.54 -10.04
N ILE A 68 5.33 -4.48 -10.89
CA ILE A 68 4.85 -5.88 -10.83
C ILE A 68 5.14 -6.49 -9.46
N ALA A 69 6.36 -6.29 -8.93
CA ALA A 69 6.73 -6.79 -7.61
C ALA A 69 5.86 -6.17 -6.50
N TYR A 70 5.44 -4.92 -6.68
CA TYR A 70 4.61 -4.22 -5.70
C TYR A 70 3.16 -4.70 -5.72
N ALA A 71 2.64 -5.22 -6.84
CA ALA A 71 1.28 -5.77 -6.89
C ALA A 71 1.05 -6.86 -5.82
N ALA A 72 2.05 -7.69 -5.55
CA ALA A 72 1.99 -8.67 -4.46
C ALA A 72 2.22 -8.03 -3.08
N LYS A 73 3.22 -7.13 -2.95
CA LYS A 73 3.58 -6.51 -1.66
C LYS A 73 2.45 -5.71 -1.01
N VAL A 74 1.56 -5.13 -1.81
CA VAL A 74 0.46 -4.30 -1.30
C VAL A 74 -0.76 -5.09 -0.86
N VAL A 75 -0.87 -6.37 -1.21
CA VAL A 75 -1.97 -7.22 -0.77
C VAL A 75 -1.92 -7.36 0.75
N GLY A 76 -3.06 -7.15 1.40
CA GLY A 76 -3.16 -7.19 2.87
C GLY A 76 -2.74 -5.89 3.56
N THR A 77 -2.50 -4.81 2.82
CA THR A 77 -2.15 -3.50 3.43
C THR A 77 -3.34 -2.71 3.95
N SER A 78 -4.58 -3.14 3.66
CA SER A 78 -5.78 -2.54 4.23
C SER A 78 -5.68 -2.49 5.76
N GLY A 79 -5.88 -1.30 6.34
CA GLY A 79 -5.58 -1.02 7.74
C GLY A 79 -6.70 -0.27 8.46
N SER A 80 -6.49 0.00 9.75
CA SER A 80 -7.39 0.85 10.53
C SER A 80 -7.30 2.30 10.08
N GLU A 81 -8.33 3.09 10.38
CA GLU A 81 -8.40 4.53 10.07
C GLU A 81 -7.16 5.29 10.58
N ALA A 82 -6.66 4.95 11.76
CA ALA A 82 -5.45 5.56 12.32
C ALA A 82 -4.18 5.29 11.48
N VAL A 83 -4.07 4.09 10.89
CA VAL A 83 -2.95 3.75 9.99
C VAL A 83 -3.11 4.49 8.65
N GLU A 84 -4.32 4.55 8.11
CA GLU A 84 -4.60 5.27 6.87
C GLU A 84 -4.33 6.78 7.00
N LEU A 85 -4.70 7.39 8.12
CA LEU A 85 -4.40 8.78 8.41
C LEU A 85 -2.89 9.04 8.48
N ALA A 86 -2.15 8.18 9.20
CA ALA A 86 -0.70 8.31 9.28
C ALA A 86 -0.02 8.16 7.90
N ARG A 87 -0.50 7.23 7.07
CA ARG A 87 -0.03 7.08 5.68
C ARG A 87 -0.34 8.33 4.86
N ALA A 88 -1.52 8.93 5.02
CA ALA A 88 -1.92 10.14 4.31
C ALA A 88 -1.01 11.32 4.68
N GLU A 89 -0.77 11.55 5.97
CA GLU A 89 0.18 12.57 6.44
C GLU A 89 1.57 12.37 5.83
N ARG A 90 2.07 11.13 5.81
CA ARG A 90 3.38 10.81 5.25
C ARG A 90 3.47 11.03 3.74
N LEU A 91 2.43 10.66 2.99
CA LEU A 91 2.33 10.86 1.54
C LEU A 91 2.27 12.36 1.19
N LEU A 92 1.51 13.13 1.97
CA LEU A 92 1.35 14.57 1.74
C LEU A 92 2.62 15.35 2.08
N ASP A 93 3.32 15.00 3.16
CA ASP A 93 4.64 15.57 3.47
C ASP A 93 5.66 15.31 2.33
N TRP A 94 5.64 14.11 1.73
CA TRP A 94 6.47 13.84 0.55
C TRP A 94 6.09 14.72 -0.63
N ALA A 95 4.79 14.81 -0.94
CA ALA A 95 4.28 15.62 -2.04
C ALA A 95 4.64 17.11 -1.88
N ASP A 96 4.55 17.64 -0.67
CA ASP A 96 4.91 19.04 -0.36
C ASP A 96 6.41 19.30 -0.59
N ARG A 97 7.29 18.33 -0.27
CA ARG A 97 8.71 18.43 -0.58
C ARG A 97 8.95 18.45 -2.09
N CYS A 98 8.25 17.60 -2.85
CA CYS A 98 8.34 17.59 -4.31
C CYS A 98 7.89 18.93 -4.92
N TRP A 99 6.80 19.52 -4.42
CA TRP A 99 6.38 20.86 -4.80
C TRP A 99 7.41 21.94 -4.46
N GLY A 100 8.04 21.87 -3.29
CA GLY A 100 9.08 22.81 -2.87
C GLY A 100 10.37 22.75 -3.71
N GLN A 101 10.67 21.59 -4.30
CA GLN A 101 11.83 21.39 -5.18
C GLN A 101 11.59 21.86 -6.63
N ARG A 102 10.33 22.07 -7.02
CA ARG A 102 9.95 22.67 -8.31
C ARG A 102 10.53 24.08 -8.35
N SER A 103 11.55 24.29 -9.18
CA SER A 103 12.44 25.46 -9.15
C SER A 103 11.70 26.79 -8.97
N LYS A 104 12.04 27.55 -7.91
CA LYS A 104 11.58 28.93 -7.77
C LYS A 104 12.32 29.82 -8.77
N PRO A 105 11.65 30.69 -9.54
CA PRO A 105 12.33 31.80 -10.19
C PRO A 105 13.01 32.64 -9.11
N ARG A 106 14.32 32.91 -9.23
CA ARG A 106 15.13 33.69 -8.27
C ARG A 106 14.64 35.13 -8.01
N ILE A 107 13.61 35.59 -8.71
CA ILE A 107 13.18 37.00 -8.78
C ILE A 107 11.98 37.30 -7.86
N LEU A 108 11.22 36.29 -7.41
CA LEU A 108 10.04 36.50 -6.56
C LEU A 108 10.27 36.00 -5.12
N GLY A 109 11.28 36.56 -4.44
CA GLY A 109 11.63 36.23 -3.06
C GLY A 109 10.64 36.71 -1.98
N GLY A 110 9.36 36.90 -2.29
CA GLY A 110 8.42 37.61 -1.42
C GLY A 110 7.09 36.91 -1.14
N LEU A 111 6.55 36.11 -2.06
CA LEU A 111 5.36 35.32 -1.78
C LEU A 111 5.80 33.88 -1.53
N ARG A 112 6.05 33.59 -0.26
CA ARG A 112 5.84 32.23 0.25
C ARG A 112 4.51 31.77 -0.35
N HIS A 113 4.50 30.67 -1.09
CA HIS A 113 3.25 30.05 -1.48
C HIS A 113 2.61 29.47 -0.21
N HIS A 114 1.99 30.36 0.57
CA HIS A 114 0.84 30.08 1.41
C HIS A 114 -0.36 29.85 0.50
N TRP A 115 -0.21 28.98 -0.51
CA TRP A 115 -1.36 28.17 -0.90
C TRP A 115 -1.75 27.52 0.40
N GLY A 116 -2.90 27.96 0.91
CA GLY A 116 -3.23 27.83 2.31
C GLY A 116 -2.98 26.41 2.77
N ARG A 117 -2.74 26.24 4.07
CA ARG A 117 -3.08 25.00 4.75
C ARG A 117 -4.57 24.74 4.53
N HIS A 118 -5.00 24.40 3.32
CA HIS A 118 -6.14 23.55 3.12
C HIS A 118 -5.83 22.35 3.99
N ALA A 119 -6.79 21.96 4.83
CA ALA A 119 -6.65 20.71 5.55
C ALA A 119 -6.17 19.65 4.54
N PRO A 120 -5.11 18.90 4.86
CA PRO A 120 -4.62 17.84 3.99
C PRO A 120 -5.84 17.04 3.48
N PRO A 121 -5.93 16.71 2.18
CA PRO A 121 -7.07 15.94 1.69
C PRO A 121 -7.24 14.69 2.56
N THR A 122 -8.33 14.61 3.30
CA THR A 122 -8.61 13.48 4.19
C THR A 122 -9.06 12.26 3.41
N ASP A 123 -9.60 12.49 2.21
CA ASP A 123 -9.99 11.45 1.27
C ASP A 123 -8.76 10.89 0.52
N PRO A 124 -8.58 9.55 0.51
CA PRO A 124 -7.46 8.88 -0.15
C PRO A 124 -7.28 9.21 -1.64
N GLU A 125 -8.35 9.35 -2.41
CA GLU A 125 -8.28 9.61 -3.86
C GLU A 125 -7.69 10.99 -4.15
N ASN A 126 -8.11 11.99 -3.37
CA ASN A 126 -7.58 13.35 -3.49
C ASN A 126 -6.12 13.44 -3.01
N ALA A 127 -5.75 12.75 -1.94
CA ALA A 127 -4.36 12.71 -1.46
C ALA A 127 -3.43 12.03 -2.48
N GLY A 128 -3.85 10.90 -3.06
CA GLY A 128 -3.13 10.24 -4.15
C GLY A 128 -2.96 11.15 -5.36
N THR A 129 -4.03 11.81 -5.79
CA THR A 129 -4.00 12.75 -6.93
C THR A 129 -3.06 13.93 -6.66
N TYR A 130 -3.07 14.50 -5.46
CA TYR A 130 -2.19 15.59 -5.07
C TYR A 130 -0.71 15.17 -5.15
N ALA A 131 -0.38 14.00 -4.61
CA ALA A 131 0.97 13.46 -4.67
C ALA A 131 1.45 13.25 -6.12
N ILE A 132 0.61 12.70 -6.99
CA ILE A 132 0.96 12.49 -8.41
C ILE A 132 1.22 13.82 -9.14
N ARG A 133 0.42 14.86 -8.89
CA ARG A 133 0.63 16.18 -9.51
C ARG A 133 1.95 16.85 -9.11
N SER A 134 2.49 16.51 -7.93
CA SER A 134 3.77 17.02 -7.46
C SER A 134 4.96 16.52 -8.30
N ILE A 135 4.80 15.41 -9.03
CA ILE A 135 5.83 14.75 -9.84
C ILE A 135 5.89 15.40 -11.23
N HIS A 136 6.81 16.34 -11.46
CA HIS A 136 6.94 17.04 -12.77
C HIS A 136 7.81 16.28 -13.79
N ASN A 137 8.79 15.54 -13.30
CA ASN A 137 9.69 14.76 -14.14
C ASN A 137 9.89 13.41 -13.46
N SER A 138 9.25 12.38 -13.99
CA SER A 138 9.55 11.00 -13.63
C SER A 138 10.97 10.71 -14.14
N GLY A 139 12.01 11.24 -13.50
CA GLY A 139 13.38 10.80 -13.70
C GLY A 139 13.65 9.56 -12.87
N TRP A 140 14.76 8.86 -13.13
CA TRP A 140 15.13 7.65 -12.39
C TRP A 140 15.22 7.88 -10.88
N ARG A 141 15.86 8.98 -10.45
CA ARG A 141 15.98 9.31 -9.01
C ARG A 141 14.65 9.56 -8.32
N LEU A 142 13.66 10.13 -9.02
CA LEU A 142 12.33 10.33 -8.47
C LEU A 142 11.55 9.01 -8.44
N HIS A 143 11.84 8.12 -9.38
CA HIS A 143 11.29 6.78 -9.40
C HIS A 143 11.75 5.97 -8.17
N GLU A 144 13.04 5.94 -7.88
CA GLU A 144 13.59 5.30 -6.67
C GLU A 144 12.98 5.88 -5.39
N GLN A 145 12.82 7.20 -5.30
CA GLN A 145 12.18 7.85 -4.14
C GLN A 145 10.71 7.47 -3.99
N ALA A 146 9.98 7.37 -5.10
CA ALA A 146 8.58 6.97 -5.06
C ALA A 146 8.42 5.50 -4.65
N LEU A 147 9.29 4.61 -5.14
CA LEU A 147 9.30 3.21 -4.72
C LEU A 147 9.64 3.06 -3.23
N ALA A 148 10.65 3.80 -2.75
CA ALA A 148 11.00 3.84 -1.32
C ALA A 148 9.85 4.36 -0.45
N LEU A 149 9.13 5.39 -0.92
CA LEU A 149 7.92 5.87 -0.25
C LEU A 149 6.85 4.78 -0.18
N ILE A 150 6.63 4.02 -1.25
CA ILE A 150 5.65 2.92 -1.26
C ILE A 150 6.03 1.85 -0.23
N ASP A 151 7.30 1.43 -0.19
CA ASP A 151 7.77 0.45 0.80
C ASP A 151 7.57 0.96 2.25
N GLU A 152 7.81 2.26 2.50
CA GLU A 152 7.55 2.87 3.79
C GLU A 152 6.05 2.85 4.16
N LEU A 153 5.17 3.25 3.24
CA LEU A 153 3.71 3.25 3.47
C LEU A 153 3.19 1.82 3.73
N ILE A 154 3.74 0.82 3.06
CA ILE A 154 3.43 -0.60 3.31
C ILE A 154 3.83 -0.96 4.76
N ALA A 155 5.06 -0.64 5.16
CA ALA A 155 5.59 -0.97 6.49
C ALA A 155 4.85 -0.28 7.65
N MET A 156 4.25 0.90 7.46
CA MET A 156 3.49 1.58 8.51
C MET A 156 2.32 0.74 9.07
N GLY A 157 1.74 -0.15 8.26
CA GLY A 157 0.64 -1.03 8.69
C GLY A 157 1.10 -2.27 9.46
N THR A 158 2.36 -2.69 9.33
CA THR A 158 2.88 -3.90 9.98
C THR A 158 3.28 -3.65 11.44
N GLN A 159 3.58 -2.40 11.80
CA GLN A 159 4.17 -2.04 13.09
C GLN A 159 3.18 -1.92 14.26
N ARG A 160 1.86 -1.92 14.01
CA ARG A 160 0.84 -1.75 15.09
C ARG A 160 -0.01 -3.00 15.36
N GLY A 161 0.28 -4.13 14.70
CA GLY A 161 -0.40 -5.43 14.93
C GLY A 161 0.17 -6.27 16.08
N GLY A 162 1.16 -5.75 16.82
CA GLY A 162 1.82 -6.45 17.93
C GLY A 162 1.02 -6.44 19.24
N SER A 163 -0.26 -6.79 19.22
CA SER A 163 -0.90 -7.37 20.42
C SER A 163 -0.62 -8.88 20.34
N GLY A 164 0.38 -9.34 21.09
CA GLY A 164 0.80 -10.75 21.09
C GLY A 164 -0.34 -11.70 21.45
N PRO A 165 -0.22 -13.01 21.14
CA PRO A 165 -1.22 -13.97 21.54
C PRO A 165 -1.29 -14.00 23.07
N SER A 166 -2.46 -13.66 23.62
CA SER A 166 -2.84 -14.03 24.98
C SER A 166 -2.97 -15.55 25.04
N GLY A 167 -1.82 -16.22 25.12
CA GLY A 167 -1.73 -17.63 25.47
C GLY A 167 -2.00 -17.76 26.97
N SER A 168 -3.26 -17.80 27.37
CA SER A 168 -3.62 -18.34 28.68
C SER A 168 -3.27 -19.83 28.66
N ALA A 169 -2.09 -20.18 29.15
CA ALA A 169 -1.75 -21.57 29.41
C ALA A 169 -2.76 -22.13 30.44
N PRO A 170 -3.37 -23.29 30.21
CA PRO A 170 -4.19 -23.91 31.23
C PRO A 170 -3.28 -24.35 32.39
N ARG A 171 -3.63 -23.93 33.61
CA ARG A 171 -2.99 -24.36 34.85
C ARG A 171 -3.04 -25.89 34.93
N PRO A 172 -1.94 -26.60 35.23
CA PRO A 172 -2.01 -28.02 35.46
C PRO A 172 -2.83 -28.29 36.74
N ALA A 173 -3.81 -29.19 36.62
CA ALA A 173 -4.58 -29.68 37.75
C ALA A 173 -3.63 -30.40 38.72
N THR A 174 -3.57 -29.92 39.96
CA THR A 174 -2.88 -30.60 41.05
C THR A 174 -3.66 -31.86 41.40
N SER A 175 -3.11 -33.02 41.07
CA SER A 175 -3.62 -34.32 41.50
C SER A 175 -3.32 -34.51 43.00
N ARG A 176 -4.34 -34.27 43.83
CA ARG A 176 -4.44 -34.86 45.17
C ARG A 176 -5.67 -35.76 45.24
N GLU A 177 -5.37 -37.07 45.21
CA GLU A 177 -5.80 -38.05 46.22
C GLU A 177 -7.29 -38.43 46.34
N ARG A 178 -7.57 -39.70 45.97
CA ARG A 178 -8.37 -40.78 46.64
C ARG A 178 -8.91 -41.71 45.54
N GLU A 179 -8.54 -42.99 45.51
CA GLU A 179 -9.18 -44.15 46.17
C GLU A 179 -8.21 -45.35 45.99
N ARG A 180 -7.65 -46.06 46.99
CA ARG A 180 -8.25 -47.07 47.90
C ARG A 180 -9.34 -47.89 47.20
N VAL A 181 -9.13 -49.15 46.79
CA VAL A 181 -9.29 -50.44 47.54
C VAL A 181 -9.39 -51.57 46.45
N PRO A 182 -9.31 -52.91 46.68
CA PRO A 182 -8.48 -53.77 47.55
C PRO A 182 -7.64 -54.83 46.79
N VAL A 183 -6.83 -55.54 47.56
CA VAL A 183 -6.22 -56.86 47.32
C VAL A 183 -7.27 -57.92 46.98
N CYS A 184 -6.96 -58.80 46.01
CA CYS A 184 -7.49 -60.16 45.94
C CYS A 184 -6.35 -61.17 45.67
N VAL A 185 -6.41 -62.20 46.50
CA VAL A 185 -5.69 -63.48 46.69
C VAL A 185 -5.01 -64.10 45.48
#